data_AF-A0A660YJL6-F1
#
_entry.id   AF-A0A660YJL6-F1
#
_cell.length_a   1.000
_cell.length_b   1.000
_cell.length_c   1.000
_cell.angle_alpha   90.00
_cell.angle_beta   90.00
_cell.angle_gamma   90.00
#
_symmetry.space_group_name_H-M   'P 1'
#
loop_
_entity.id
_entity.type
_entity.pdbx_description
1 polymer ?
#
loop_
_entity_poly.entity_id
_entity_poly.type
_entity_poly.pdbx_seq_one_letter_code
_entity_poly.pdbx_strand_id
1 'polypeptide(L)'
;MKSNVMFLKIIPYILVIFSLSNPNLKAEDGLKTELKMYEGRPTLFINGKPHDGLFCSVRSPYFRNFIDAGFDIFDTHPTAPHGWIGDGKYDYSETDAYIEAYLKQKPDAKLIIRFWFGYPRNFWWAVKHKDQQAVPKVRDKGRKMPS
;
A
#
# COMPACT_ATOMS: atom_id res chain seq x y z
N MET A 1 62.34 34.21 -1.24
CA MET A 1 62.56 32.88 -1.85
C MET A 1 61.22 32.31 -2.25
N LYS A 2 61.12 31.77 -3.47
CA LYS A 2 59.91 31.31 -4.14
C LYS A 2 59.23 30.14 -3.40
N SER A 3 57.90 30.08 -3.44
CA SER A 3 57.14 28.87 -3.85
C SER A 3 55.63 29.08 -3.70
N ASN A 4 54.95 29.28 -4.83
CA ASN A 4 53.53 29.00 -4.99
C ASN A 4 53.31 27.49 -4.98
N VAL A 5 52.34 27.00 -4.22
CA VAL A 5 51.62 25.76 -4.57
C VAL A 5 50.13 25.97 -4.33
N MET A 6 49.39 25.93 -5.44
CA MET A 6 47.94 25.96 -5.56
C MET A 6 47.52 24.53 -5.95
N PHE A 7 46.71 23.85 -5.12
CA PHE A 7 45.92 22.66 -5.44
C PHE A 7 44.85 22.54 -4.36
N LEU A 8 43.62 22.07 -4.56
CA LEU A 8 42.74 21.89 -5.70
C LEU A 8 41.41 21.52 -5.03
N LYS A 9 40.30 22.07 -5.54
CA LYS A 9 38.91 21.76 -5.24
C LYS A 9 38.63 20.35 -4.67
N ILE A 10 37.92 20.29 -3.55
CA ILE A 10 36.92 19.25 -3.31
C ILE A 10 35.66 19.92 -2.75
N ILE A 11 34.66 20.07 -3.63
CA ILE A 11 33.30 20.44 -3.28
C ILE A 11 32.64 19.16 -2.75
N PRO A 12 32.21 19.06 -1.48
CA PRO A 12 31.39 17.94 -1.08
C PRO A 12 29.99 18.19 -1.63
N TYR A 13 29.57 17.26 -2.50
CA TYR A 13 28.26 17.15 -3.11
C TYR A 13 27.15 17.41 -2.07
N ILE A 14 26.38 18.47 -2.30
CA ILE A 14 25.03 18.58 -1.76
C ILE A 14 24.21 17.53 -2.52
N LEU A 15 23.94 16.40 -1.88
CA LEU A 15 22.94 15.46 -2.36
C LEU A 15 21.57 16.09 -2.08
N VAL A 16 21.13 17.01 -2.93
CA VAL A 16 19.73 17.44 -2.98
C VAL A 16 18.97 16.28 -3.59
N ILE A 17 18.38 15.44 -2.75
CA ILE A 17 17.31 14.56 -3.19
C ILE A 17 16.14 15.50 -3.50
N PHE A 18 16.02 15.91 -4.75
CA PHE A 18 14.75 16.40 -5.27
C PHE A 18 13.80 15.21 -5.25
N SER A 19 13.09 15.04 -4.14
CA SER A 19 11.72 14.58 -4.26
C SER A 19 11.05 15.65 -5.11
N LEU A 20 10.74 15.32 -6.36
CA LEU A 20 9.83 16.11 -7.18
C LEU A 20 8.43 15.97 -6.57
N SER A 21 8.23 16.49 -5.34
CA SER A 21 6.93 16.97 -4.93
C SER A 21 6.70 18.23 -5.75
N ASN A 22 6.11 18.03 -6.93
CA ASN A 22 5.67 19.11 -7.80
C ASN A 22 4.82 20.08 -6.94
N PRO A 23 5.28 21.31 -6.66
CA PRO A 23 4.56 22.24 -5.80
C PRO A 23 3.26 22.75 -6.44
N ASN A 24 2.99 22.34 -7.69
CA ASN A 24 1.76 22.60 -8.44
C ASN A 24 0.81 21.39 -8.51
N LEU A 25 1.05 20.30 -7.77
CA LEU A 25 -0.06 19.46 -7.35
C LEU A 25 -0.86 20.27 -6.34
N LYS A 26 -1.76 21.14 -6.83
CA LYS A 26 -2.93 21.49 -6.03
C LYS A 26 -3.46 20.15 -5.54
N ALA A 27 -3.60 19.98 -4.23
CA ALA A 27 -4.37 18.87 -3.70
C ALA A 27 -5.72 18.98 -4.41
N GLU A 28 -5.92 18.17 -5.44
CA GLU A 28 -7.22 17.95 -6.02
C GLU A 28 -8.11 17.67 -4.83
N ASP A 29 -9.28 18.33 -4.76
CA ASP A 29 -10.26 18.13 -3.69
C ASP A 29 -10.24 16.64 -3.30
N GLY A 30 -9.63 16.34 -2.14
CA GLY A 30 -9.31 14.96 -1.79
C GLY A 30 -10.57 14.10 -1.83
N LEU A 31 -10.43 12.78 -1.98
CA LEU A 31 -11.58 11.89 -2.08
C LEU A 31 -12.60 12.16 -0.95
N LYS A 32 -13.76 12.71 -1.30
CA LYS A 32 -14.84 13.01 -0.35
C LYS A 32 -15.83 11.85 -0.39
N THR A 33 -16.03 11.21 0.75
CA THR A 33 -16.99 10.13 0.90
C THR A 33 -18.06 10.51 1.91
N GLU A 34 -19.32 10.19 1.60
CA GLU A 34 -20.45 10.37 2.51
C GLU A 34 -21.37 9.15 2.40
N LEU A 35 -22.03 8.81 3.50
CA LEU A 35 -23.11 7.83 3.51
C LEU A 35 -24.42 8.59 3.71
N LYS A 36 -25.33 8.52 2.75
CA LYS A 36 -26.66 9.12 2.85
C LYS A 36 -27.73 8.21 2.29
N MET A 37 -28.98 8.50 2.65
CA MET A 37 -30.13 7.85 2.03
C MET A 37 -30.31 8.38 0.61
N TYR A 38 -30.35 7.49 -0.38
CA TYR A 38 -30.66 7.79 -1.77
C TYR A 38 -31.66 6.75 -2.28
N GLU A 39 -32.78 7.21 -2.82
CA GLU A 39 -33.88 6.33 -3.28
C GLU A 39 -34.31 5.28 -2.24
N GLY A 40 -34.36 5.69 -0.96
CA GLY A 40 -34.78 4.83 0.14
C GLY A 40 -33.74 3.82 0.64
N ARG A 41 -32.48 3.90 0.19
CA ARG A 41 -31.40 2.99 0.61
C ARG A 41 -30.17 3.76 1.11
N PRO A 42 -29.42 3.25 2.10
CA PRO A 42 -28.09 3.77 2.40
C PRO A 42 -27.17 3.56 1.19
N THR A 43 -26.56 4.64 0.71
CA THR A 43 -25.72 4.63 -0.49
C THR A 43 -24.42 5.37 -0.21
N LEU A 44 -23.31 4.78 -0.65
CA LEU A 44 -22.01 5.43 -0.64
C LEU A 44 -22.02 6.52 -1.70
N PHE A 45 -21.60 7.71 -1.35
CA PHE A 45 -21.35 8.78 -2.31
C PHE A 45 -19.88 9.07 -2.36
N ILE A 46 -19.37 9.27 -3.56
CA ILE A 46 -17.97 9.61 -3.81
C ILE A 46 -17.96 10.87 -4.67
N ASN A 47 -17.34 11.93 -4.14
CA ASN A 47 -17.32 13.26 -4.77
C ASN A 47 -18.73 13.73 -5.19
N GLY A 48 -19.72 13.51 -4.31
CA GLY A 48 -21.11 13.94 -4.50
C GLY A 48 -21.96 13.05 -5.43
N LYS A 49 -21.41 11.98 -6.01
CA LYS A 49 -22.13 11.04 -6.89
C LYS A 49 -22.47 9.74 -6.15
N PRO A 50 -23.68 9.17 -6.32
CA PRO A 50 -24.01 7.88 -5.74
C PRO A 50 -23.12 6.78 -6.33
N HIS A 51 -22.77 5.81 -5.50
CA HIS A 51 -21.90 4.69 -5.85
C HIS A 51 -22.40 3.41 -5.18
N ASP A 52 -22.43 2.33 -5.95
CA ASP A 52 -22.99 1.04 -5.55
C ASP A 52 -22.18 0.36 -4.44
N GLY A 53 -20.93 0.80 -4.25
CA GLY A 53 -20.01 0.28 -3.24
C GLY A 53 -19.46 -1.12 -3.57
N LEU A 54 -19.72 -1.62 -4.79
CA LEU A 54 -19.15 -2.87 -5.28
C LEU A 54 -17.63 -2.74 -5.39
N PHE A 55 -16.92 -3.71 -4.81
CA PHE A 55 -15.46 -3.80 -4.88
C PHE A 55 -15.05 -5.24 -5.15
N CYS A 56 -13.80 -5.43 -5.58
CA CYS A 56 -13.24 -6.76 -5.77
C CYS A 56 -11.82 -6.90 -5.22
N SER A 57 -11.49 -8.13 -4.80
CA SER A 57 -10.14 -8.55 -4.44
C SER A 57 -9.49 -9.18 -5.65
N VAL A 58 -8.46 -8.53 -6.18
CA VAL A 58 -7.79 -9.00 -7.40
C VAL A 58 -6.29 -8.80 -7.30
N ARG A 59 -5.53 -9.81 -7.75
CA ARG A 59 -4.08 -9.70 -7.90
C ARG A 59 -3.76 -8.82 -9.10
N SER A 60 -2.71 -7.99 -8.98
CA SER A 60 -2.27 -7.06 -10.02
C SER A 60 -2.27 -7.60 -11.47
N PRO A 61 -1.83 -8.85 -11.78
CA PRO A 61 -1.86 -9.38 -13.15
C PRO A 61 -3.25 -9.52 -13.78
N TYR A 62 -4.31 -9.66 -12.98
CA TYR A 62 -5.70 -9.79 -13.46
C TYR A 62 -6.48 -8.49 -13.33
N PHE A 63 -5.84 -7.41 -12.85
CA PHE A 63 -6.49 -6.16 -12.51
C PHE A 63 -7.19 -5.50 -13.70
N ARG A 64 -6.58 -5.56 -14.89
CA ARG A 64 -7.16 -5.03 -16.13
C ARG A 64 -8.54 -5.59 -16.44
N ASN A 65 -8.76 -6.89 -16.24
CA ASN A 65 -10.06 -7.53 -16.51
C ASN A 65 -11.20 -6.92 -15.69
N PHE A 66 -10.92 -6.50 -14.45
CA PHE A 66 -11.92 -5.89 -13.59
C PHE A 66 -12.11 -4.40 -13.88
N ILE A 67 -11.03 -3.69 -14.26
CA ILE A 67 -11.14 -2.33 -14.80
C ILE A 67 -12.08 -2.33 -16.02
N ASP A 68 -11.87 -3.25 -16.95
CA ASP A 68 -12.67 -3.35 -18.18
C ASP A 68 -14.13 -3.76 -17.89
N ALA A 69 -14.37 -4.48 -16.79
CA ALA A 69 -15.70 -4.82 -16.29
C ALA A 69 -16.40 -3.66 -15.53
N GLY A 70 -15.75 -2.50 -15.42
CA GLY A 70 -16.32 -1.30 -14.79
C GLY A 70 -16.07 -1.15 -13.29
N PHE A 71 -15.21 -1.98 -12.69
CA PHE A 71 -14.83 -1.78 -11.29
C PHE A 71 -13.88 -0.59 -11.14
N ASP A 72 -14.07 0.16 -10.05
CA ASP A 72 -13.22 1.28 -9.68
C ASP A 72 -12.78 1.27 -8.20
N ILE A 73 -13.43 0.46 -7.35
CA ILE A 73 -13.02 0.16 -5.98
C ILE A 73 -12.39 -1.24 -5.91
N PHE A 74 -11.20 -1.32 -5.33
CA PHE A 74 -10.42 -2.55 -5.26
C PHE A 74 -9.81 -2.73 -3.89
N ASP A 75 -9.91 -3.92 -3.31
CA ASP A 75 -9.18 -4.23 -2.09
C ASP A 75 -7.86 -4.94 -2.38
N THR A 76 -6.86 -4.57 -1.58
CA THR A 76 -5.46 -4.98 -1.77
C THR A 76 -5.13 -6.35 -1.13
N HIS A 77 -6.17 -7.06 -0.67
CA HIS A 77 -6.08 -8.39 -0.05
C HIS A 77 -5.77 -9.49 -1.09
N PRO A 78 -5.09 -10.59 -0.69
CA PRO A 78 -4.48 -10.87 0.61
C PRO A 78 -3.01 -10.45 0.71
N THR A 79 -2.45 -9.86 -0.34
CA THR A 79 -1.00 -9.84 -0.55
C THR A 79 -0.33 -8.51 -0.28
N ALA A 80 -1.06 -7.44 0.03
CA ALA A 80 -0.45 -6.18 0.43
C ALA A 80 0.44 -6.37 1.67
N PRO A 81 1.75 -6.10 1.57
CA PRO A 81 2.63 -6.07 2.72
C PRO A 81 2.15 -5.01 3.70
N HIS A 82 2.20 -5.31 5.00
CA HIS A 82 1.76 -4.37 6.04
C HIS A 82 2.90 -3.47 6.56
N GLY A 83 4.13 -3.69 6.08
CA GLY A 83 5.31 -2.89 6.39
C GLY A 83 5.80 -2.90 7.83
N TRP A 84 5.26 -3.76 8.70
CA TRP A 84 5.72 -3.89 10.09
C TRP A 84 6.73 -5.03 10.22
N ILE A 85 8.01 -4.70 10.08
CA ILE A 85 9.10 -5.67 9.92
C ILE A 85 9.80 -6.04 11.24
N GLY A 86 9.48 -5.33 12.34
CA GLY A 86 10.06 -5.59 13.66
C GLY A 86 9.45 -4.69 14.74
N ASP A 87 9.86 -4.92 15.98
CA ASP A 87 9.41 -4.12 17.13
C ASP A 87 9.80 -2.65 16.94
N GLY A 88 8.80 -1.77 16.81
CA GLY A 88 8.99 -0.36 16.45
C GLY A 88 9.67 -0.11 15.10
N LYS A 89 9.77 -1.11 14.22
CA LYS A 89 10.43 -1.02 12.91
C LYS A 89 9.44 -1.17 11.76
N TYR A 90 9.47 -0.22 10.85
CA TYR A 90 8.55 -0.14 9.72
C TYR A 90 9.32 0.09 8.41
N ASP A 91 8.91 -0.60 7.35
CA ASP A 91 9.36 -0.42 5.98
C ASP A 91 8.17 -0.65 5.04
N TYR A 92 7.71 0.42 4.40
CA TYR A 92 6.56 0.40 3.49
C TYR A 92 6.96 0.29 2.02
N SER A 93 8.25 0.11 1.70
CA SER A 93 8.73 0.12 0.32
C SER A 93 8.01 -0.91 -0.57
N GLU A 94 7.75 -2.11 -0.04
CA GLU A 94 6.97 -3.12 -0.77
C GLU A 94 5.48 -2.78 -0.85
N THR A 95 4.91 -2.18 0.19
CA THR A 95 3.52 -1.71 0.21
C THR A 95 3.30 -0.62 -0.84
N ASP A 96 4.21 0.35 -0.91
CA ASP A 96 4.18 1.46 -1.86
C ASP A 96 4.30 0.94 -3.29
N ALA A 97 5.31 0.09 -3.57
CA ALA A 97 5.46 -0.54 -4.88
C ALA A 97 4.23 -1.35 -5.28
N TYR A 98 3.58 -2.01 -4.31
CA TYR A 98 2.34 -2.73 -4.54
C TYR A 98 1.20 -1.78 -4.93
N ILE A 99 0.98 -0.69 -4.20
CA ILE A 99 -0.04 0.32 -4.48
C ILE A 99 0.21 0.99 -5.84
N GLU A 100 1.45 1.38 -6.12
CA GLU A 100 1.86 1.98 -7.40
C GLU A 100 1.54 1.08 -8.59
N ALA A 101 1.66 -0.25 -8.44
CA ALA A 101 1.32 -1.19 -9.51
C ALA A 101 -0.18 -1.17 -9.89
N TYR A 102 -1.08 -0.87 -8.94
CA TYR A 102 -2.50 -0.66 -9.24
C TYR A 102 -2.71 0.70 -9.88
N LEU A 103 -2.18 1.76 -9.27
CA LEU A 103 -2.39 3.14 -9.76
C LEU A 103 -1.79 3.36 -11.15
N LYS A 104 -0.70 2.67 -11.50
CA LYS A 104 -0.13 2.67 -12.86
C LYS A 104 -1.09 2.12 -13.92
N GLN A 105 -1.98 1.21 -13.53
CA GLN A 105 -2.97 0.61 -14.45
C GLN A 105 -4.28 1.41 -14.50
N LYS A 106 -4.69 2.02 -13.38
CA LYS A 106 -5.86 2.89 -13.25
C LYS A 106 -5.57 4.00 -12.21
N PRO A 107 -5.15 5.20 -12.65
CA PRO A 107 -4.73 6.28 -11.75
C PRO A 107 -5.82 6.78 -10.80
N ASP A 108 -7.10 6.63 -11.18
CA ASP A 108 -8.28 7.02 -10.41
C ASP A 108 -8.90 5.87 -9.60
N ALA A 109 -8.18 4.74 -9.47
CA ALA A 109 -8.64 3.60 -8.68
C ALA A 109 -8.74 3.96 -7.19
N LYS A 110 -9.81 3.48 -6.55
CA LYS A 110 -10.05 3.65 -5.11
C LYS A 110 -9.62 2.37 -4.42
N LEU A 111 -8.58 2.46 -3.60
CA LEU A 111 -8.00 1.28 -2.96
C LEU A 111 -8.48 1.14 -1.52
N ILE A 112 -9.02 -0.03 -1.20
CA ILE A 112 -9.24 -0.46 0.18
C ILE A 112 -7.93 -1.14 0.64
N ILE A 113 -7.17 -0.43 1.47
CA ILE A 113 -5.93 -0.95 2.05
C ILE A 113 -6.29 -1.90 3.19
N ARG A 114 -6.02 -3.20 2.99
CA ARG A 114 -6.32 -4.23 3.99
C ARG A 114 -5.04 -4.84 4.50
N PHE A 115 -4.74 -4.57 5.78
CA PHE A 115 -3.64 -5.22 6.47
C PHE A 115 -4.09 -6.56 7.02
N TRP A 116 -3.36 -7.61 6.67
CA TRP A 116 -3.62 -8.97 7.13
C TRP A 116 -2.40 -9.52 7.86
N PHE A 117 -2.60 -9.84 9.15
CA PHE A 117 -1.57 -10.44 10.00
C PHE A 117 -1.63 -11.98 10.00
N GLY A 118 -2.54 -12.56 9.23
CA GLY A 118 -2.69 -14.01 9.10
C GLY A 118 -1.79 -14.57 8.01
N TYR A 119 -1.10 -15.67 8.33
CA TYR A 119 -0.57 -16.72 7.45
C TYR A 119 0.94 -16.95 7.30
N PRO A 120 1.87 -15.99 7.45
CA PRO A 120 3.27 -16.37 7.47
C PRO A 120 3.58 -16.92 8.87
N ARG A 121 3.74 -18.24 9.01
CA ARG A 121 4.27 -18.83 10.27
C ARG A 121 5.71 -18.38 10.56
N ASN A 122 6.36 -17.78 9.57
CA ASN A 122 7.65 -17.09 9.63
C ASN A 122 7.52 -15.57 9.87
N PHE A 123 6.31 -15.04 10.12
CA PHE A 123 6.12 -13.65 10.56
C PHE A 123 6.82 -13.45 11.91
N TRP A 124 7.71 -12.47 12.00
CA TRP A 124 8.59 -12.28 13.15
C TRP A 124 7.83 -12.17 14.49
N TRP A 125 6.65 -11.53 14.50
CA TRP A 125 5.83 -11.42 15.71
C TRP A 125 5.33 -12.78 16.15
N ALA A 126 4.82 -13.59 15.22
CA ALA A 126 4.36 -14.93 15.52
C ALA A 126 5.52 -15.80 16.05
N VAL A 127 6.72 -15.68 15.47
CA VAL A 127 7.91 -16.41 15.93
C VAL A 127 8.30 -16.02 17.37
N LYS A 128 8.27 -14.72 17.69
CA LYS A 128 8.66 -14.16 19.01
C LYS A 128 7.57 -14.33 20.08
N HIS A 129 6.30 -14.23 19.71
CA HIS A 129 5.12 -14.20 20.59
C HIS A 129 4.18 -15.38 20.29
N LYS A 130 4.67 -16.60 20.52
CA LYS A 130 3.93 -17.85 20.21
C LYS A 130 2.60 -17.96 20.96
N ASP A 131 2.54 -17.37 22.15
CA ASP A 131 1.35 -17.28 23.02
C ASP A 131 0.24 -16.39 22.45
N GLN A 132 0.58 -15.49 21.51
CA GLN A 132 -0.37 -14.56 20.89
C GLN A 132 -0.84 -15.01 19.51
N GLN A 133 -0.36 -16.17 19.04
CA GLN A 133 -0.83 -16.72 17.77
C GLN A 133 -2.28 -17.17 17.90
N ALA A 134 -3.11 -16.78 16.92
CA ALA A 134 -4.42 -17.38 16.78
C ALA A 134 -4.27 -18.91 16.61
N VAL A 135 -5.04 -19.68 17.40
CA VAL A 135 -4.99 -21.15 17.41
C VAL A 135 -5.10 -21.69 15.98
N PRO A 136 -4.26 -22.66 15.55
CA PRO A 136 -4.39 -23.27 14.24
C PRO A 136 -5.82 -23.78 14.07
N LYS A 137 -6.55 -23.24 13.08
CA LYS A 137 -7.82 -23.84 12.68
C LYS A 137 -7.53 -25.30 12.32
N VAL A 138 -8.49 -26.20 12.55
CA VAL A 138 -8.38 -27.66 12.30
C VAL A 138 -7.67 -28.00 10.97
N ARG A 139 -7.82 -27.15 9.95
CA ARG A 139 -7.15 -27.20 8.63
C ARG A 139 -5.61 -27.23 8.66
N ASP A 140 -4.98 -26.70 9.70
CA ASP A 140 -3.52 -26.52 9.78
C ASP A 140 -2.83 -27.51 10.74
N LYS A 141 -3.57 -28.44 11.36
CA LYS A 141 -2.99 -29.57 12.11
C LYS A 141 -2.12 -30.42 11.16
N GLY A 142 -0.83 -30.59 11.49
CA GLY A 142 0.08 -31.49 10.78
C GLY A 142 0.89 -30.87 9.63
N ARG A 143 0.66 -29.61 9.26
CA ARG A 143 1.49 -28.93 8.25
C ARG A 143 2.82 -28.49 8.88
N LYS A 144 3.93 -29.13 8.49
CA LYS A 144 5.28 -28.69 8.86
C LYS A 144 5.53 -27.26 8.35
N MET A 145 6.29 -26.48 9.11
CA MET A 145 6.74 -25.18 8.64
C MET A 145 7.74 -25.39 7.49
N PRO A 146 7.66 -24.60 6.40
CA PRO A 146 8.79 -24.49 5.48
C PRO A 146 10.01 -24.03 6.27
N SER A 147 11.14 -24.72 6.04
CA SER A 147 12.46 -24.36 6.57
C SER A 147 12.92 -23.01 6.05
#